data_AF-A0A6A6TFY1-F1
#
_entry.id   AF-A0A6A6TFY1-F1
#
_cell.length_a   1.000
_cell.length_b   1.000
_cell.length_c   1.000
_cell.angle_alpha   90.00
_cell.angle_beta   90.00
_cell.angle_gamma   90.00
#
_symmetry.space_group_name_H-M   'P 1'
#
loop_
_entity.id
_entity.type
_entity.pdbx_description
1 polymer ?
#
loop_
_entity_poly.entity_id
_entity_poly.type
_entity_poly.pdbx_seq_one_letter_code
_entity_poly.pdbx_strand_id
1 'polypeptide(L)'
;MERKQSRTKGPVCGIENCRSRRYEEGEDGYLYCQNGHRKGNLQFGEDEGDFDSSARTTTRKKKDDEYKEVHYKYYRGHQATDLYLKCLQLILRHQVRGLVHDKGLPAELESVVLDLWSLRLLQLEDRVSKSRSYDSQSEFSSASESETGQKKRPLQGRDGKLKSTPGLVDCLALCYLGIITLRLPITPGDIHAWATNADIPYLKAIKYVPHAMREKLSSNYAIALEPNSLLKYEKLYVALNGLGVSLKTEFGIVWPSLNYPLLLFRYLKELALPLELYDATLRLAGYLGYKFIIPESGPDRLSVRNLPEAQLAACLIVCVKLMYPFDGPKRYPVSSSEPAAALINWDRWCKHIVERGKGAQGSAPTYTAEVILKLQEKDVFTMSSNQLDRYLDWYQDTFVDEFKVEDGADGAFRRTMCDMFPIDSNSTAQTRPIQTAEASMDIDHMGTVKAVHADFKPVMVVEQENERPDTIRPGHQYKFYKHEKQLPEQAHRLYELTAKSAGLSMDMLVLAVFFAEKGAQKWMIRQRRRR
;
A
#
# COMPACT_ATOMS: atom_id res chain seq x y z
N MET A 1 -28.59 -32.62 -77.00
CA MET A 1 -27.57 -32.52 -75.93
C MET A 1 -27.93 -31.30 -75.08
N GLU A 2 -28.66 -31.51 -73.99
CA GLU A 2 -29.12 -30.42 -73.12
C GLU A 2 -27.95 -29.90 -72.25
N ARG A 3 -27.64 -28.62 -72.38
CA ARG A 3 -26.70 -27.91 -71.49
C ARG A 3 -27.30 -27.91 -70.09
N LYS A 4 -26.72 -28.68 -69.15
CA LYS A 4 -27.05 -28.58 -67.73
C LYS A 4 -26.71 -27.17 -67.24
N GLN A 5 -27.72 -26.31 -67.09
CA GLN A 5 -27.56 -24.98 -66.51
C GLN A 5 -27.08 -25.10 -65.05
N SER A 6 -25.99 -24.41 -64.72
CA SER A 6 -25.40 -24.42 -63.38
C SER A 6 -26.25 -23.58 -62.43
N ARG A 7 -26.82 -24.20 -61.41
CA ARG A 7 -27.63 -23.53 -60.38
C ARG A 7 -26.74 -22.83 -59.36
N THR A 8 -26.95 -21.53 -59.16
CA THR A 8 -26.20 -20.73 -58.18
C THR A 8 -27.01 -20.58 -56.89
N LYS A 9 -26.35 -20.72 -55.73
CA LYS A 9 -27.01 -20.51 -54.42
C LYS A 9 -27.06 -19.01 -54.10
N GLY A 10 -28.25 -18.52 -53.78
CA GLY A 10 -28.50 -17.12 -53.40
C GLY A 10 -29.37 -16.99 -52.15
N PRO A 11 -29.74 -15.74 -51.76
CA PRO A 11 -30.68 -15.51 -50.66
C PRO A 11 -32.07 -16.06 -50.98
N VAL A 12 -32.97 -16.14 -50.00
CA VAL A 12 -34.32 -16.71 -50.19
C VAL A 12 -35.13 -15.85 -51.16
N CYS A 13 -35.86 -16.49 -52.09
CA CYS A 13 -36.66 -15.81 -53.12
C CYS A 13 -37.73 -14.87 -52.56
N GLY A 14 -38.47 -15.27 -51.52
CA GLY A 14 -39.40 -14.40 -50.77
C GLY A 14 -40.69 -13.99 -51.50
N ILE A 15 -40.72 -14.04 -52.83
CA ILE A 15 -41.90 -13.78 -53.66
C ILE A 15 -42.92 -14.90 -53.45
N GLU A 16 -44.15 -14.55 -53.11
CA GLU A 16 -45.26 -15.48 -52.77
C GLU A 16 -44.86 -16.57 -51.74
N ASN A 17 -44.11 -16.17 -50.70
CA ASN A 17 -43.65 -17.07 -49.63
C ASN A 17 -42.75 -18.24 -50.12
N CYS A 18 -42.14 -18.08 -51.30
CA CYS A 18 -41.23 -19.06 -51.89
C CYS A 18 -39.90 -19.14 -51.13
N ARG A 19 -39.58 -20.32 -50.59
CA ARG A 19 -38.37 -20.59 -49.78
C ARG A 19 -37.16 -21.06 -50.60
N SER A 20 -37.24 -21.02 -51.93
CA SER A 20 -36.15 -21.44 -52.79
C SER A 20 -34.93 -20.53 -52.63
N ARG A 21 -33.73 -21.14 -52.64
CA ARG A 21 -32.42 -20.46 -52.49
C ARG A 21 -31.48 -20.74 -53.67
N ARG A 22 -32.01 -21.36 -54.72
CA ARG A 22 -31.26 -21.76 -55.92
C ARG A 22 -31.87 -21.03 -57.09
N TYR A 23 -31.01 -20.43 -57.89
CA TYR A 23 -31.39 -19.64 -59.05
C TYR A 23 -30.73 -20.18 -60.32
N GLU A 24 -31.44 -20.04 -61.43
CA GLU A 24 -31.03 -20.37 -62.79
C GLU A 24 -31.12 -19.09 -63.63
N GLU A 25 -30.15 -18.89 -64.51
CA GLU A 25 -30.15 -17.79 -65.46
C GLU A 25 -30.96 -18.22 -66.68
N GLY A 26 -32.04 -17.48 -66.96
CA GLY A 26 -32.83 -17.68 -68.17
C GLY A 26 -32.11 -17.07 -69.38
N GLU A 27 -32.49 -17.51 -70.59
CA GLU A 27 -31.93 -17.00 -71.85
C GLU A 27 -32.12 -15.48 -72.02
N ASP A 28 -33.09 -14.90 -71.31
CA ASP A 28 -33.41 -13.47 -71.29
C ASP A 28 -32.47 -12.62 -70.39
N GLY A 29 -31.46 -13.23 -69.75
CA GLY A 29 -30.49 -12.53 -68.88
C GLY A 29 -31.01 -12.23 -67.46
N TYR A 30 -32.16 -12.80 -67.08
CA TYR A 30 -32.74 -12.70 -65.74
C TYR A 30 -32.53 -13.97 -64.91
N LEU A 31 -32.42 -13.80 -63.59
CA LEU A 31 -32.34 -14.89 -62.63
C LEU A 31 -33.74 -15.36 -62.19
N TYR A 32 -34.01 -16.64 -62.38
CA TYR A 32 -35.23 -17.31 -61.97
C TYR A 32 -34.93 -18.23 -60.79
N CYS A 33 -35.79 -18.23 -59.78
CA CYS A 33 -35.68 -19.19 -58.69
C CYS A 33 -36.11 -20.60 -59.19
N GLN A 34 -35.79 -21.66 -58.43
CA GLN A 34 -36.21 -23.03 -58.78
C GLN A 34 -37.72 -23.22 -59.03
N ASN A 35 -38.55 -22.31 -58.52
CA ASN A 35 -40.00 -22.34 -58.68
C ASN A 35 -40.48 -21.35 -59.77
N GLY A 36 -39.56 -20.79 -60.58
CA GLY A 36 -39.89 -19.95 -61.74
C GLY A 36 -40.09 -18.46 -61.45
N HIS A 37 -39.84 -17.97 -60.22
CA HIS A 37 -40.02 -16.54 -59.90
C HIS A 37 -38.82 -15.71 -60.37
N ARG A 38 -39.10 -14.64 -61.13
CA ARG A 38 -38.09 -13.72 -61.65
C ARG A 38 -37.58 -12.78 -60.56
N LYS A 39 -36.26 -12.70 -60.40
CA LYS A 39 -35.58 -11.73 -59.55
C LYS A 39 -35.11 -10.57 -60.41
N GLY A 40 -35.54 -9.35 -60.09
CA GLY A 40 -35.45 -8.16 -60.96
C GLY A 40 -34.05 -7.57 -61.24
N ASN A 41 -32.97 -8.33 -61.04
CA ASN A 41 -31.63 -7.86 -61.38
C ASN A 41 -31.22 -8.45 -62.74
N LEU A 42 -31.06 -7.59 -63.73
CA LEU A 42 -30.48 -7.93 -65.03
C LEU A 42 -28.98 -8.17 -64.84
N GLN A 43 -28.46 -9.33 -65.22
CA GLN A 43 -27.01 -9.51 -65.33
C GLN A 43 -26.57 -8.91 -66.66
N PHE A 44 -25.65 -7.95 -66.59
CA PHE A 44 -24.91 -7.50 -67.77
C PHE A 44 -23.95 -8.62 -68.16
N GLY A 45 -24.04 -9.10 -69.40
CA GLY A 45 -23.01 -9.96 -69.97
C GLY A 45 -21.71 -9.18 -70.06
N GLU A 46 -20.59 -9.79 -69.66
CA GLU A 46 -19.27 -9.23 -69.94
C GLU A 46 -19.04 -9.31 -71.46
N ASP A 47 -18.95 -8.15 -72.13
CA ASP A 47 -18.56 -8.08 -73.55
C ASP A 47 -17.13 -8.61 -73.70
N GLU A 48 -16.96 -9.70 -74.46
CA GLU A 48 -15.65 -10.16 -74.93
C GLU A 48 -15.19 -9.27 -76.09
N GLY A 49 -14.78 -8.04 -75.76
CA GLY A 49 -14.28 -7.05 -76.70
C GLY A 49 -13.07 -6.31 -76.12
N ASP A 50 -11.92 -6.56 -76.73
CA ASP A 50 -10.59 -5.97 -76.52
C ASP A 50 -10.60 -4.51 -75.99
N PHE A 51 -10.17 -4.32 -74.73
CA PHE A 51 -9.84 -2.99 -74.20
C PHE A 51 -8.62 -3.07 -73.27
N ASP A 52 -7.64 -2.24 -73.63
CA ASP A 52 -6.27 -2.24 -73.14
C ASP A 52 -6.14 -1.79 -71.67
N SER A 53 -5.12 -2.35 -71.02
CA SER A 53 -4.50 -1.95 -69.74
C SER A 53 -5.29 -1.05 -68.77
N SER A 54 -5.93 -1.64 -67.76
CA SER A 54 -6.16 -0.97 -66.47
C SER A 54 -6.15 -1.99 -65.32
N ALA A 55 -5.50 -1.58 -64.22
CA ALA A 55 -5.06 -2.44 -63.13
C ALA A 55 -6.18 -3.33 -62.57
N ARG A 56 -6.03 -4.64 -62.74
CA ARG A 56 -6.82 -5.65 -62.03
C ARG A 56 -6.57 -5.50 -60.53
N THR A 57 -7.46 -4.83 -59.82
CA THR A 57 -7.55 -4.93 -58.36
C THR A 57 -8.10 -6.32 -58.04
N THR A 58 -7.23 -7.33 -58.06
CA THR A 58 -7.57 -8.65 -57.54
C THR A 58 -7.81 -8.46 -56.05
N THR A 59 -9.07 -8.42 -55.62
CA THR A 59 -9.42 -8.70 -54.22
C THR A 59 -9.10 -10.17 -54.00
N ARG A 60 -7.83 -10.46 -53.70
CA ARG A 60 -7.46 -11.72 -53.05
C ARG A 60 -8.28 -11.78 -51.79
N LYS A 61 -9.34 -12.57 -51.81
CA LYS A 61 -10.04 -13.02 -50.61
C LYS A 61 -8.94 -13.60 -49.73
N LYS A 62 -8.61 -12.87 -48.66
CA LYS A 62 -7.61 -13.28 -47.67
C LYS A 62 -8.06 -14.68 -47.25
N LYS A 63 -7.32 -15.69 -47.70
CA LYS A 63 -7.54 -17.06 -47.25
C LYS A 63 -7.38 -16.96 -45.73
N ASP A 64 -8.43 -17.31 -45.00
CA ASP A 64 -8.38 -17.32 -43.55
C ASP A 64 -7.17 -18.18 -43.18
N ASP A 65 -6.10 -17.52 -42.75
CA ASP A 65 -4.96 -18.15 -42.09
C ASP A 65 -5.52 -18.66 -40.75
N GLU A 66 -6.22 -19.79 -40.82
CA GLU A 66 -6.49 -20.66 -39.69
C GLU A 66 -5.15 -20.88 -38.99
N TYR A 67 -5.07 -20.38 -37.74
CA TYR A 67 -3.93 -20.49 -36.81
C TYR A 67 -2.71 -19.60 -37.09
N LYS A 68 -2.88 -18.31 -37.37
CA LYS A 68 -1.92 -17.36 -36.80
C LYS A 68 -2.17 -17.32 -35.30
N GLU A 69 -1.37 -18.04 -34.52
CA GLU A 69 -1.28 -17.84 -33.08
C GLU A 69 -1.21 -16.33 -32.85
N VAL A 70 -2.26 -15.75 -32.27
CA VAL A 70 -2.19 -14.38 -31.78
C VAL A 70 -1.21 -14.47 -30.62
N HIS A 71 0.09 -14.28 -30.90
CA HIS A 71 1.09 -14.07 -29.89
C HIS A 71 0.69 -12.79 -29.15
N TYR A 72 -0.12 -12.95 -28.11
CA TYR A 72 -0.41 -11.87 -27.20
C TYR A 72 0.94 -11.40 -26.65
N LYS A 73 1.22 -10.10 -26.79
CA LYS A 73 2.44 -9.49 -26.24
C LYS A 73 2.59 -9.77 -24.73
N TYR A 74 1.47 -10.04 -24.05
CA TYR A 74 1.38 -10.36 -22.62
C TYR A 74 0.86 -11.78 -22.36
N TYR A 75 1.34 -12.38 -21.26
CA TYR A 75 0.84 -13.65 -20.78
C TYR A 75 -0.57 -13.51 -20.18
N ARG A 76 -1.35 -14.59 -20.25
CA ARG A 76 -2.71 -14.70 -19.67
C ARG A 76 -2.80 -15.88 -18.71
N GLY A 77 -3.84 -15.87 -17.87
CA GLY A 77 -4.14 -16.98 -16.95
C GLY A 77 -2.98 -17.30 -16.00
N HIS A 78 -2.63 -18.58 -15.91
CA HIS A 78 -1.59 -19.08 -15.00
C HIS A 78 -0.20 -18.53 -15.31
N GLN A 79 0.17 -18.43 -16.58
CA GLN A 79 1.48 -17.89 -16.98
C GLN A 79 1.62 -16.42 -16.54
N ALA A 80 0.52 -15.67 -16.56
CA ALA A 80 0.50 -14.30 -16.04
C ALA A 80 0.66 -14.25 -14.52
N THR A 81 0.00 -15.15 -13.77
CA THR A 81 0.16 -15.23 -12.31
C THR A 81 1.57 -15.65 -11.92
N ASP A 82 2.18 -16.62 -12.61
CA ASP A 82 3.55 -17.07 -12.35
C ASP A 82 4.56 -15.94 -12.62
N LEU A 83 4.43 -15.27 -13.77
CA LEU A 83 5.26 -14.10 -14.07
C LEU A 83 5.08 -13.00 -13.02
N TYR A 84 3.85 -12.71 -12.61
CA TYR A 84 3.58 -11.72 -11.57
C TYR A 84 4.21 -12.07 -10.23
N LEU A 85 4.13 -13.34 -9.80
CA LEU A 85 4.79 -13.80 -8.57
C LEU A 85 6.31 -13.66 -8.65
N LYS A 86 6.91 -13.96 -9.81
CA LYS A 86 8.35 -13.73 -10.06
C LYS A 86 8.71 -12.24 -10.00
N CYS A 87 7.89 -11.36 -10.59
CA CYS A 87 8.06 -9.91 -10.46
C CYS A 87 8.01 -9.46 -9.00
N LEU A 88 7.02 -9.93 -8.24
CA LEU A 88 6.90 -9.62 -6.80
C LEU A 88 8.10 -10.13 -6.01
N GLN A 89 8.59 -11.33 -6.30
CA GLN A 89 9.77 -11.88 -5.64
C GLN A 89 11.01 -11.00 -5.90
N LEU A 90 11.21 -10.52 -7.12
CA LEU A 90 12.30 -9.59 -7.43
C LEU A 90 12.17 -8.28 -6.63
N ILE A 91 10.96 -7.73 -6.59
CA ILE A 91 10.68 -6.51 -5.83
C ILE A 91 10.94 -6.71 -4.34
N LEU A 92 10.47 -7.83 -3.76
CA LEU A 92 10.71 -8.18 -2.37
C LEU A 92 12.21 -8.28 -2.06
N ARG A 93 12.99 -8.87 -2.96
CA ARG A 93 14.46 -8.91 -2.82
C ARG A 93 15.07 -7.52 -2.82
N HIS A 94 14.60 -6.60 -3.66
CA HIS A 94 15.06 -5.21 -3.62
C HIS A 94 14.65 -4.49 -2.33
N GLN A 95 13.43 -4.72 -1.83
CA GLN A 95 12.98 -4.18 -0.55
C GLN A 95 13.85 -4.65 0.61
N VAL A 96 14.08 -5.96 0.71
CA VAL A 96 14.94 -6.56 1.74
C VAL A 96 16.39 -6.09 1.62
N ARG A 97 16.91 -5.99 0.39
CA ARG A 97 18.25 -5.47 0.15
C ARG A 97 18.40 -4.03 0.63
N GLY A 98 17.42 -3.16 0.34
CA GLY A 98 17.43 -1.77 0.84
C GLY A 98 17.34 -1.71 2.37
N LEU A 99 16.55 -2.58 2.98
CA LEU A 99 16.46 -2.71 4.43
C LEU A 99 17.81 -3.12 5.07
N VAL A 100 18.53 -4.07 4.49
CA VAL A 100 19.82 -4.56 5.03
C VAL A 100 20.96 -3.57 4.74
N HIS A 101 21.11 -3.13 3.49
CA HIS A 101 22.25 -2.31 3.08
C HIS A 101 22.08 -0.82 3.36
N ASP A 102 20.89 -0.26 3.11
CA ASP A 102 20.68 1.19 3.22
C ASP A 102 20.25 1.59 4.63
N LYS A 103 19.53 0.72 5.34
CA LYS A 103 19.06 0.94 6.72
C LYS A 103 19.85 0.17 7.79
N GLY A 104 20.89 -0.56 7.40
CA GLY A 104 21.81 -1.23 8.33
C GLY A 104 21.19 -2.38 9.14
N LEU A 105 20.13 -3.00 8.64
CA LEU A 105 19.47 -4.11 9.33
C LEU A 105 20.29 -5.41 9.22
N PRO A 106 20.16 -6.33 10.20
CA PRO A 106 20.89 -7.60 10.19
C PRO A 106 20.66 -8.40 8.91
N ALA A 107 21.72 -9.04 8.40
CA ALA A 107 21.66 -9.87 7.19
C ALA A 107 20.72 -11.07 7.35
N GLU A 108 20.51 -11.54 8.58
CA GLU A 108 19.56 -12.59 8.95
C GLU A 108 18.12 -12.25 8.52
N LEU A 109 17.79 -10.95 8.39
CA LEU A 109 16.48 -10.51 7.91
C LEU A 109 16.20 -11.05 6.50
N GLU A 110 17.21 -11.14 5.64
CA GLU A 110 17.03 -11.67 4.30
C GLU A 110 16.61 -13.14 4.33
N SER A 111 17.31 -13.97 5.11
CA SER A 111 16.96 -15.38 5.26
C SER A 111 15.53 -15.55 5.78
N VAL A 112 15.17 -14.82 6.85
CA VAL A 112 13.86 -14.96 7.47
C VAL A 112 12.73 -14.54 6.53
N VAL A 113 12.89 -13.42 5.81
CA VAL A 113 11.86 -12.96 4.87
C VAL A 113 11.72 -13.90 3.68
N LEU A 114 12.83 -14.48 3.19
CA LEU A 114 12.79 -15.50 2.13
C LEU A 114 12.07 -16.76 2.60
N ASP A 115 12.31 -17.22 3.83
CA ASP A 115 11.61 -18.36 4.41
C ASP A 115 10.11 -18.08 4.54
N LEU A 116 9.74 -16.91 5.05
CA LEU A 116 8.32 -16.50 5.14
C LEU A 116 7.65 -16.39 3.76
N TRP A 117 8.37 -15.90 2.74
CA TRP A 117 7.89 -15.88 1.36
C TRP A 117 7.72 -17.30 0.79
N SER A 118 8.65 -18.22 1.08
CA SER A 118 8.55 -19.61 0.65
C SER A 118 7.31 -20.30 1.23
N LEU A 119 7.05 -20.10 2.54
CA LEU A 119 5.83 -20.58 3.19
C LEU A 119 4.59 -19.98 2.55
N ARG A 120 4.61 -18.67 2.26
CA ARG A 120 3.51 -18.00 1.57
C ARG A 120 3.25 -18.56 0.17
N LEU A 121 4.30 -18.93 -0.58
CA LEU A 121 4.17 -19.59 -1.88
C LEU A 121 3.56 -20.98 -1.78
N LEU A 122 3.91 -21.76 -0.75
CA LEU A 122 3.30 -23.09 -0.50
C LEU A 122 1.78 -22.98 -0.29
N GLN A 123 1.30 -21.93 0.39
CA GLN A 123 -0.15 -21.68 0.54
C GLN A 123 -0.85 -21.41 -0.81
N LEU A 124 -0.10 -20.94 -1.80
CA LEU A 124 -0.60 -20.63 -3.15
C LEU A 124 -0.41 -21.80 -4.11
N GLU A 125 0.44 -22.78 -3.79
CA GLU A 125 0.76 -23.93 -4.63
C GLU A 125 -0.48 -24.75 -4.99
N ASP A 126 -1.42 -24.88 -4.06
CA ASP A 126 -2.70 -25.55 -4.28
C ASP A 126 -3.53 -24.93 -5.42
N ARG A 127 -3.38 -23.63 -5.70
CA ARG A 127 -3.98 -22.96 -6.87
C ARG A 127 -3.17 -23.13 -8.14
N VAL A 128 -1.84 -23.02 -8.02
CA VAL A 128 -0.89 -23.20 -9.13
C VAL A 128 -1.01 -24.63 -9.70
N SER A 129 -1.15 -25.63 -8.82
CA SER A 129 -1.28 -27.05 -9.16
C SER A 129 -2.68 -27.46 -9.63
N LYS A 130 -3.77 -27.08 -8.92
CA LYS A 130 -5.14 -27.42 -9.36
C LYS A 130 -5.49 -26.84 -10.73
N SER A 131 -4.93 -25.68 -11.09
CA SER A 131 -5.11 -25.07 -12.41
C SER A 131 -4.36 -25.81 -13.54
N ARG A 132 -3.26 -26.53 -13.26
CA ARG A 132 -2.55 -27.33 -14.28
C ARG A 132 -3.36 -28.54 -14.74
N SER A 133 -4.25 -29.07 -13.89
CA SER A 133 -5.06 -30.25 -14.23
C SER A 133 -6.22 -29.96 -15.20
N TYR A 134 -6.72 -28.72 -15.23
CA TYR A 134 -7.82 -28.32 -16.12
C TYR A 134 -7.36 -27.81 -17.50
N ASP A 135 -6.09 -27.42 -17.63
CA ASP A 135 -5.51 -26.95 -18.91
C ASP A 135 -5.25 -28.10 -19.90
N SER A 136 -5.36 -29.36 -19.45
CA SER A 136 -5.26 -30.55 -20.30
C SER A 136 -6.61 -31.07 -20.81
N GLN A 137 -7.74 -30.42 -20.50
CA GLN A 137 -9.08 -30.88 -20.90
C GLN A 137 -10.08 -29.80 -21.33
N SER A 138 -9.65 -28.61 -21.77
CA SER A 138 -10.60 -27.63 -22.33
C SER A 138 -10.63 -27.64 -23.86
N GLU A 139 -11.05 -28.76 -24.45
CA GLU A 139 -11.75 -28.75 -25.73
C GLU A 139 -13.25 -28.70 -25.47
N PHE A 140 -13.90 -27.71 -26.08
CA PHE A 140 -15.32 -27.70 -26.42
C PHE A 140 -16.35 -27.68 -25.27
N SER A 141 -16.94 -26.50 -25.03
CA SER A 141 -18.40 -26.38 -24.82
C SER A 141 -18.86 -24.93 -24.95
N SER A 142 -19.40 -24.61 -26.11
CA SER A 142 -20.31 -23.49 -26.31
C SER A 142 -21.69 -23.87 -25.75
N ALA A 143 -22.20 -23.12 -24.78
CA ALA A 143 -23.60 -23.18 -24.40
C ALA A 143 -24.12 -21.79 -23.97
N SER A 144 -24.90 -21.21 -24.89
CA SER A 144 -26.05 -20.32 -24.71
C SER A 144 -26.17 -19.48 -23.43
N GLU A 145 -26.23 -18.16 -23.62
CA GLU A 145 -26.76 -17.22 -22.65
C GLU A 145 -28.28 -17.37 -22.49
N SER A 146 -28.72 -17.56 -21.25
CA SER A 146 -30.06 -17.23 -20.81
C SER A 146 -29.96 -16.42 -19.53
N GLU A 147 -30.41 -15.17 -19.63
CA GLU A 147 -30.55 -14.25 -18.52
C GLU A 147 -31.70 -14.71 -17.61
N THR A 148 -31.41 -14.99 -16.34
CA THR A 148 -32.28 -14.71 -15.19
C THR A 148 -31.59 -15.19 -13.92
N GLY A 149 -31.46 -14.30 -12.94
CA GLY A 149 -31.02 -14.68 -11.59
C GLY A 149 -30.10 -13.65 -10.95
N GLN A 150 -30.68 -12.89 -10.02
CA GLN A 150 -29.99 -11.98 -9.11
C GLN A 150 -28.69 -12.60 -8.55
N LYS A 151 -27.53 -12.13 -9.03
CA LYS A 151 -26.23 -12.49 -8.45
C LYS A 151 -26.07 -11.82 -7.09
N LYS A 152 -26.53 -12.50 -6.03
CA LYS A 152 -25.96 -12.31 -4.69
C LYS A 152 -24.47 -12.57 -4.80
N ARG A 153 -23.65 -11.51 -4.70
CA ARG A 153 -22.19 -11.62 -4.58
C ARG A 153 -21.91 -12.55 -3.38
N PRO A 154 -21.22 -13.69 -3.54
CA PRO A 154 -20.80 -14.44 -2.37
C PRO A 154 -19.81 -13.57 -1.60
N LEU A 155 -20.09 -13.35 -0.33
CA LEU A 155 -19.13 -12.79 0.62
C LEU A 155 -17.93 -13.74 0.66
N GLN A 156 -16.86 -13.42 -0.06
CA GLN A 156 -15.60 -14.15 0.04
C GLN A 156 -15.07 -13.99 1.45
N GLY A 157 -15.14 -15.07 2.24
CA GLY A 157 -14.52 -15.15 3.57
C GLY A 157 -13.01 -14.95 3.51
N ARG A 158 -12.41 -14.73 4.67
CA ARG A 158 -10.97 -14.48 4.91
C ARG A 158 -10.03 -15.44 4.15
N ASP A 159 -10.39 -16.71 4.06
CA ASP A 159 -9.64 -17.73 3.30
C ASP A 159 -9.62 -17.43 1.80
N GLY A 160 -10.67 -16.83 1.24
CA GLY A 160 -10.72 -16.42 -0.17
C GLY A 160 -9.78 -15.25 -0.49
N LYS A 161 -9.61 -14.30 0.45
CA LYS A 161 -8.66 -13.18 0.33
C LYS A 161 -7.22 -13.61 0.57
N LEU A 162 -6.96 -14.51 1.51
CA LEU A 162 -5.61 -15.07 1.72
C LEU A 162 -5.20 -16.01 0.61
N LYS A 163 -6.15 -16.67 -0.05
CA LYS A 163 -5.90 -17.39 -1.31
C LYS A 163 -5.84 -16.46 -2.53
N SER A 164 -6.00 -15.15 -2.37
CA SER A 164 -5.85 -14.17 -3.47
C SER A 164 -4.38 -13.98 -3.81
N THR A 165 -4.10 -13.56 -5.04
CA THR A 165 -2.75 -13.19 -5.48
C THR A 165 -2.18 -12.13 -4.54
N PRO A 166 -0.96 -12.32 -4.01
CA PRO A 166 -0.34 -11.38 -3.07
C PRO A 166 -0.10 -10.02 -3.76
N GLY A 167 -0.03 -8.95 -2.97
CA GLY A 167 0.29 -7.60 -3.45
C GLY A 167 1.59 -7.05 -2.84
N LEU A 168 1.97 -5.84 -3.26
CA LEU A 168 3.14 -5.14 -2.69
C LEU A 168 3.01 -4.87 -1.19
N VAL A 169 1.80 -4.66 -0.69
CA VAL A 169 1.54 -4.47 0.75
C VAL A 169 1.83 -5.76 1.53
N ASP A 170 1.59 -6.93 0.92
CA ASP A 170 1.93 -8.21 1.54
C ASP A 170 3.45 -8.39 1.64
N CYS A 171 4.21 -7.94 0.62
CA CYS A 171 5.67 -7.93 0.67
C CYS A 171 6.20 -7.08 1.85
N LEU A 172 5.68 -5.85 2.01
CA LEU A 172 6.05 -5.00 3.15
C LEU A 172 5.62 -5.61 4.50
N ALA A 173 4.47 -6.27 4.54
CA ALA A 173 4.01 -6.96 5.74
C ALA A 173 4.92 -8.16 6.09
N LEU A 174 5.42 -8.92 5.09
CA LEU A 174 6.41 -9.98 5.30
C LEU A 174 7.74 -9.44 5.84
N CYS A 175 8.22 -8.31 5.30
CA CYS A 175 9.39 -7.62 5.85
C CYS A 175 9.18 -7.26 7.33
N TYR A 176 8.01 -6.73 7.69
CA TYR A 176 7.71 -6.42 9.09
C TYR A 176 7.61 -7.65 9.98
N LEU A 177 7.00 -8.73 9.50
CA LEU A 177 6.95 -9.99 10.24
C LEU A 177 8.36 -10.55 10.47
N GLY A 178 9.26 -10.45 9.49
CA GLY A 178 10.68 -10.78 9.62
C GLY A 178 11.40 -9.93 10.69
N ILE A 179 11.12 -8.63 10.70
CA ILE A 179 11.62 -7.68 11.71
C ILE A 179 11.15 -8.07 13.12
N ILE A 180 9.87 -8.45 13.27
CA ILE A 180 9.31 -8.91 14.54
C ILE A 180 9.96 -10.21 14.98
N THR A 181 10.17 -11.18 14.08
CA THR A 181 10.82 -12.46 14.43
C THR A 181 12.25 -12.29 14.93
N LEU A 182 12.98 -11.29 14.40
CA LEU A 182 14.30 -10.91 14.89
C LEU A 182 14.26 -9.97 16.11
N ARG A 183 13.06 -9.59 16.55
CA ARG A 183 12.80 -8.68 17.68
C ARG A 183 13.52 -7.34 17.54
N LEU A 184 13.55 -6.78 16.33
CA LEU A 184 14.18 -5.49 16.08
C LEU A 184 13.29 -4.33 16.55
N PRO A 185 13.86 -3.20 17.00
CA PRO A 185 13.11 -2.05 17.54
C PRO A 185 12.58 -1.13 16.41
N ILE A 186 11.89 -1.71 15.45
CA ILE A 186 11.35 -1.02 14.26
C ILE A 186 9.83 -1.13 14.28
N THR A 187 9.15 -0.07 13.89
CA THR A 187 7.69 -0.01 13.89
C THR A 187 7.16 -0.06 12.45
N PRO A 188 5.85 -0.32 12.27
CA PRO A 188 5.19 -0.14 10.96
C PRO A 188 5.29 1.30 10.45
N GLY A 189 5.53 2.28 11.33
CA GLY A 189 5.72 3.68 10.98
C GLY A 189 7.02 3.91 10.22
N ASP A 190 8.07 3.20 10.59
CA ASP A 190 9.35 3.24 9.88
C ASP A 190 9.21 2.68 8.46
N ILE A 191 8.55 1.52 8.31
CA ILE A 191 8.28 0.92 7.00
C ILE A 191 7.44 1.86 6.14
N HIS A 192 6.44 2.50 6.73
CA HIS A 192 5.63 3.49 6.01
C HIS A 192 6.49 4.68 5.56
N ALA A 193 7.34 5.21 6.44
CA ALA A 193 8.24 6.32 6.12
C ALA A 193 9.21 5.94 5.00
N TRP A 194 9.85 4.78 5.08
CA TRP A 194 10.78 4.28 4.06
C TRP A 194 10.08 4.04 2.72
N ALA A 195 8.88 3.47 2.73
CA ALA A 195 8.09 3.25 1.51
C ALA A 195 7.66 4.57 0.85
N THR A 196 7.45 5.61 1.68
CA THR A 196 6.99 6.90 1.18
C THR A 196 8.15 7.75 0.67
N ASN A 197 9.28 7.77 1.38
CA ASN A 197 10.50 8.48 0.98
C ASN A 197 11.24 7.79 -0.18
N ALA A 198 10.67 6.72 -0.75
CA ALA A 198 11.27 5.89 -1.80
C ALA A 198 12.59 5.21 -1.41
N ASP A 199 12.89 5.12 -0.10
CA ASP A 199 14.03 4.35 0.43
C ASP A 199 13.87 2.85 0.15
N ILE A 200 12.62 2.36 0.19
CA ILE A 200 12.28 1.00 -0.21
C ILE A 200 11.28 1.02 -1.37
N PRO A 201 11.39 0.11 -2.35
CA PRO A 201 10.48 0.09 -3.50
C PRO A 201 9.01 -0.14 -3.11
N TYR A 202 8.12 0.82 -3.40
CA TYR A 202 6.67 0.64 -3.23
C TYR A 202 5.85 1.33 -4.32
N LEU A 203 5.89 2.67 -4.42
CA LEU A 203 5.03 3.44 -5.34
C LEU A 203 5.25 3.08 -6.81
N LYS A 204 6.48 2.71 -7.18
CA LYS A 204 6.87 2.34 -8.54
C LYS A 204 7.79 1.14 -8.55
N ALA A 205 7.33 0.10 -7.88
CA ALA A 205 8.11 -1.12 -7.77
C ALA A 205 8.37 -1.76 -9.15
N ILE A 206 7.54 -1.48 -10.17
CA ILE A 206 7.77 -1.97 -11.54
C ILE A 206 9.11 -1.53 -12.14
N LYS A 207 9.70 -0.41 -11.69
CA LYS A 207 11.01 0.07 -12.16
C LYS A 207 12.11 -0.98 -11.96
N TYR A 208 12.01 -1.71 -10.86
CA TYR A 208 12.96 -2.76 -10.48
C TYR A 208 12.74 -4.09 -11.22
N VAL A 209 11.69 -4.18 -12.04
CA VAL A 209 11.40 -5.37 -12.85
C VAL A 209 12.02 -5.22 -14.23
N PRO A 210 12.79 -6.21 -14.72
CA PRO A 210 13.39 -6.18 -16.06
C PRO A 210 12.37 -5.97 -17.18
N HIS A 211 12.79 -5.24 -18.23
CA HIS A 211 11.94 -4.91 -19.38
C HIS A 211 11.27 -6.13 -20.02
N ALA A 212 12.02 -7.22 -20.22
CA ALA A 212 11.51 -8.46 -20.82
C ALA A 212 10.36 -9.11 -20.03
N MET A 213 10.31 -8.89 -18.71
CA MET A 213 9.19 -9.32 -17.86
C MET A 213 8.05 -8.30 -17.88
N ARG A 214 8.37 -7.01 -17.92
CA ARG A 214 7.40 -5.91 -17.96
C ARG A 214 6.50 -5.98 -19.20
N GLU A 215 7.08 -6.21 -20.38
CA GLU A 215 6.31 -6.29 -21.64
C GLU A 215 5.30 -7.44 -21.65
N LYS A 216 5.64 -8.54 -20.96
CA LYS A 216 4.84 -9.75 -20.91
C LYS A 216 3.80 -9.74 -19.79
N LEU A 217 3.82 -8.72 -18.94
CA LEU A 217 2.89 -8.59 -17.83
C LEU A 217 1.54 -8.06 -18.32
N SER A 218 0.44 -8.59 -17.79
CA SER A 218 -0.89 -8.05 -18.09
C SER A 218 -1.08 -6.67 -17.45
N SER A 219 -1.94 -5.84 -18.02
CA SER A 219 -2.22 -4.49 -17.51
C SER A 219 -2.67 -4.48 -16.04
N ASN A 220 -3.51 -5.44 -15.64
CA ASN A 220 -4.00 -5.54 -14.27
C ASN A 220 -2.86 -5.79 -13.26
N TYR A 221 -1.89 -6.63 -13.62
CA TYR A 221 -0.73 -6.90 -12.76
C TYR A 221 0.28 -5.76 -12.79
N ALA A 222 0.45 -5.08 -13.93
CA ALA A 222 1.27 -3.87 -14.00
C ALA A 222 0.76 -2.78 -13.06
N ILE A 223 -0.56 -2.51 -13.06
CA ILE A 223 -1.20 -1.55 -12.15
C ILE A 223 -1.03 -1.99 -10.69
N ALA A 224 -1.05 -3.29 -10.40
CA ALA A 224 -0.83 -3.80 -9.04
C ALA A 224 0.60 -3.55 -8.53
N LEU A 225 1.59 -3.41 -9.43
CA LEU A 225 3.00 -3.10 -9.11
C LEU A 225 3.31 -1.59 -9.11
N GLU A 226 2.34 -0.75 -9.49
CA GLU A 226 2.42 0.71 -9.50
C GLU A 226 1.23 1.35 -8.75
N PRO A 227 1.22 1.28 -7.41
CA PRO A 227 0.14 1.90 -6.65
C PRO A 227 0.22 3.43 -6.75
N ASN A 228 -0.79 4.04 -7.34
CA ASN A 228 -0.94 5.50 -7.43
C ASN A 228 -1.30 6.19 -6.10
N SER A 229 -1.28 5.45 -4.99
CA SER A 229 -1.65 5.97 -3.67
C SER A 229 -0.62 5.56 -2.62
N LEU A 230 -0.33 6.48 -1.70
CA LEU A 230 0.46 6.21 -0.51
C LEU A 230 -0.02 4.97 0.25
N LEU A 231 0.93 4.31 0.92
CA LEU A 231 0.63 3.19 1.79
C LEU A 231 -0.31 3.65 2.90
N LYS A 232 -1.46 2.99 3.06
CA LYS A 232 -2.37 3.28 4.17
C LYS A 232 -2.07 2.32 5.30
N TYR A 233 -1.94 2.83 6.53
CA TYR A 233 -1.76 2.00 7.74
C TYR A 233 -2.82 0.90 7.85
N GLU A 234 -4.08 1.21 7.56
CA GLU A 234 -5.18 0.22 7.54
C GLU A 234 -4.88 -0.98 6.64
N LYS A 235 -4.41 -0.72 5.41
CA LYS A 235 -4.09 -1.78 4.45
C LYS A 235 -2.90 -2.61 4.94
N LEU A 236 -1.88 -1.95 5.49
CA LEU A 236 -0.70 -2.60 6.04
C LEU A 236 -1.07 -3.53 7.21
N TYR A 237 -1.82 -3.04 8.20
CA TYR A 237 -2.21 -3.88 9.34
C TYR A 237 -3.21 -4.99 8.96
N VAL A 238 -4.06 -4.78 7.96
CA VAL A 238 -4.94 -5.86 7.44
C VAL A 238 -4.10 -6.96 6.80
N ALA A 239 -3.09 -6.61 5.99
CA ALA A 239 -2.15 -7.57 5.41
C ALA A 239 -1.33 -8.29 6.49
N LEU A 240 -0.75 -7.54 7.43
CA LEU A 240 0.05 -8.05 8.56
C LEU A 240 -0.73 -9.04 9.42
N ASN A 241 -1.95 -8.68 9.87
CA ASN A 241 -2.79 -9.58 10.66
C ASN A 241 -3.31 -10.76 9.83
N GLY A 242 -3.55 -10.55 8.53
CA GLY A 242 -3.93 -11.61 7.60
C GLY A 242 -2.85 -12.69 7.50
N LEU A 243 -1.64 -12.27 7.14
CA LEU A 243 -0.46 -13.14 6.98
C LEU A 243 -0.03 -13.76 8.30
N GLY A 244 0.05 -12.96 9.38
CA GLY A 244 0.46 -13.44 10.69
C GLY A 244 -0.46 -14.54 11.23
N VAL A 245 -1.78 -14.40 11.08
CA VAL A 245 -2.72 -15.45 11.46
C VAL A 245 -2.63 -16.65 10.52
N SER A 246 -2.60 -16.45 9.20
CA SER A 246 -2.55 -17.55 8.23
C SER A 246 -1.30 -18.42 8.40
N LEU A 247 -0.13 -17.80 8.52
CA LEU A 247 1.13 -18.52 8.73
C LEU A 247 1.16 -19.24 10.08
N LYS A 248 0.55 -18.66 11.13
CA LYS A 248 0.40 -19.34 12.42
C LYS A 248 -0.56 -20.53 12.35
N THR A 249 -1.70 -20.39 11.67
CA THR A 249 -2.71 -21.46 11.59
C THR A 249 -2.25 -22.62 10.73
N GLU A 250 -1.50 -22.36 9.64
CA GLU A 250 -1.10 -23.38 8.68
C GLU A 250 0.26 -24.00 9.02
N PHE A 251 1.22 -23.21 9.51
CA PHE A 251 2.59 -23.67 9.78
C PHE A 251 2.97 -23.63 11.27
N GLY A 252 2.08 -23.21 12.17
CA GLY A 252 2.35 -23.20 13.61
C GLY A 252 3.36 -22.14 14.08
N ILE A 253 3.63 -21.11 13.28
CA ILE A 253 4.60 -20.06 13.63
C ILE A 253 4.17 -19.32 14.90
N VAL A 254 5.07 -19.24 15.89
CA VAL A 254 4.87 -18.45 17.10
C VAL A 254 5.54 -17.09 16.94
N TRP A 255 4.73 -16.05 16.79
CA TRP A 255 5.22 -14.67 16.72
C TRP A 255 5.66 -14.18 18.10
N PRO A 256 6.89 -13.67 18.26
CA PRO A 256 7.34 -13.10 19.52
C PRO A 256 6.56 -11.81 19.84
N SER A 257 6.61 -11.39 21.11
CA SER A 257 6.15 -10.05 21.47
C SER A 257 7.07 -8.98 20.91
N LEU A 258 6.49 -7.80 20.66
CA LEU A 258 7.26 -6.61 20.28
C LEU A 258 8.46 -6.42 21.21
N ASN A 259 9.54 -5.86 20.68
CA ASN A 259 10.66 -5.39 21.49
C ASN A 259 10.27 -4.09 22.23
N TYR A 260 9.25 -4.19 23.08
CA TYR A 260 8.68 -3.09 23.83
C TYR A 260 9.68 -2.37 24.73
N PRO A 261 10.75 -3.00 25.30
CA PRO A 261 11.75 -2.27 26.06
C PRO A 261 12.48 -1.21 25.20
N LEU A 262 13.00 -1.64 24.04
CA LEU A 262 13.73 -0.73 23.15
C LEU A 262 12.80 0.26 22.44
N LEU A 263 11.62 -0.19 22.02
CA LEU A 263 10.62 0.67 21.38
C LEU A 263 10.11 1.76 22.33
N LEU A 264 9.87 1.43 23.61
CA LEU A 264 9.44 2.42 24.59
C LEU A 264 10.55 3.44 24.86
N PHE A 265 11.79 2.98 25.04
CA PHE A 265 12.94 3.88 25.18
C PHE A 265 13.10 4.80 23.96
N ARG A 266 12.93 4.24 22.75
CA ARG A 266 12.95 4.99 21.50
C ARG A 266 11.84 6.05 21.46
N TYR A 267 10.59 5.72 21.82
CA TYR A 267 9.51 6.70 21.88
C TYR A 267 9.79 7.81 22.88
N LEU A 268 10.34 7.49 24.06
CA LEU A 268 10.70 8.51 25.05
C LEU A 268 11.79 9.45 24.50
N LYS A 269 12.80 8.92 23.82
CA LYS A 269 13.86 9.70 23.16
C LYS A 269 13.29 10.58 22.03
N GLU A 270 12.47 10.00 21.16
CA GLU A 270 11.88 10.70 20.01
C GLU A 270 10.86 11.77 20.42
N LEU A 271 10.15 11.58 21.52
CA LEU A 271 9.17 12.53 22.03
C LEU A 271 9.76 13.48 23.09
N ALA A 272 11.04 13.34 23.43
CA ALA A 272 11.72 14.08 24.49
C ALA A 272 10.95 14.04 25.83
N LEU A 273 10.52 12.83 26.22
CA LEU A 273 9.72 12.59 27.41
C LEU A 273 10.59 12.08 28.59
N PRO A 274 10.17 12.36 29.85
CA PRO A 274 10.87 11.89 31.04
C PRO A 274 10.97 10.35 31.16
N LEU A 275 12.02 9.85 31.80
CA LEU A 275 12.30 8.42 31.93
C LEU A 275 11.33 7.71 32.88
N GLU A 276 10.70 8.43 33.80
CA GLU A 276 9.73 7.90 34.77
C GLU A 276 8.50 7.31 34.08
N LEU A 277 8.20 7.78 32.86
CA LEU A 277 7.13 7.23 32.03
C LEU A 277 7.43 5.80 31.56
N TYR A 278 8.71 5.39 31.52
CA TYR A 278 9.09 4.04 31.12
C TYR A 278 8.46 2.99 32.03
N ASP A 279 8.75 3.08 33.33
CA ASP A 279 8.22 2.14 34.33
C ASP A 279 6.71 2.29 34.50
N ALA A 280 6.18 3.53 34.49
CA ALA A 280 4.75 3.78 34.57
C ALA A 280 3.97 3.10 33.43
N THR A 281 4.50 3.15 32.20
CA THR A 281 3.87 2.53 31.02
C THR A 281 3.84 1.01 31.14
N LEU A 282 4.94 0.39 31.60
CA LEU A 282 5.02 -1.07 31.79
C LEU A 282 4.07 -1.54 32.90
N ARG A 283 3.98 -0.81 34.01
CA ARG A 283 3.03 -1.11 35.08
C ARG A 283 1.58 -1.03 34.59
N LEU A 284 1.24 0.02 33.83
CA LEU A 284 -0.09 0.17 33.25
C LEU A 284 -0.42 -0.98 32.29
N ALA A 285 0.52 -1.34 31.42
CA ALA A 285 0.36 -2.48 30.51
C ALA A 285 0.12 -3.80 31.27
N GLY A 286 0.83 -4.01 32.38
CA GLY A 286 0.62 -5.14 33.29
C GLY A 286 -0.78 -5.17 33.88
N TYR A 287 -1.30 -4.03 34.36
CA TYR A 287 -2.67 -3.94 34.89
C TYR A 287 -3.75 -4.18 33.83
N LEU A 288 -3.50 -3.80 32.58
CA LEU A 288 -4.41 -4.01 31.45
C LEU A 288 -4.30 -5.41 30.84
N GLY A 289 -3.25 -6.17 31.20
CA GLY A 289 -3.00 -7.52 30.69
C GLY A 289 -2.50 -7.53 29.24
N TYR A 290 -1.81 -6.48 28.80
CA TYR A 290 -1.25 -6.40 27.45
C TYR A 290 0.03 -7.21 27.35
N LYS A 291 0.07 -8.13 26.37
CA LYS A 291 1.23 -8.98 26.08
C LYS A 291 2.07 -8.50 24.90
N PHE A 292 1.56 -7.51 24.14
CA PHE A 292 2.20 -6.97 22.94
C PHE A 292 2.51 -8.04 21.86
N ILE A 293 1.60 -8.99 21.66
CA ILE A 293 1.70 -10.05 20.66
C ILE A 293 0.66 -9.79 19.57
N ILE A 294 0.98 -10.16 18.32
CA ILE A 294 0.00 -10.19 17.24
C ILE A 294 -1.18 -11.08 17.65
N PRO A 295 -2.44 -10.63 17.49
CA PRO A 295 -3.60 -11.37 17.97
C PRO A 295 -3.70 -12.75 17.35
N GLU A 296 -3.99 -13.75 18.20
CA GLU A 296 -4.10 -15.17 17.79
C GLU A 296 -5.38 -15.46 16.99
N SER A 297 -6.41 -14.66 17.20
CA SER A 297 -7.67 -14.74 16.46
C SER A 297 -8.22 -13.33 16.29
N GLY A 298 -8.43 -12.95 15.03
CA GLY A 298 -8.94 -11.63 14.67
C GLY A 298 -10.39 -11.73 14.22
N PRO A 299 -11.32 -10.88 14.70
CA PRO A 299 -12.58 -10.68 14.01
C PRO A 299 -12.31 -10.21 12.56
N ASP A 300 -13.29 -10.36 11.68
CA ASP A 300 -13.23 -10.03 10.24
C ASP A 300 -12.88 -8.54 9.95
N ARG A 301 -12.74 -7.71 10.99
CA ARG A 301 -12.39 -6.29 10.94
C ARG A 301 -11.16 -6.01 11.79
N LEU A 302 -10.29 -5.15 11.27
CA LEU A 302 -9.13 -4.61 11.98
C LEU A 302 -9.58 -4.00 13.32
N SER A 303 -9.22 -4.64 14.43
CA SER A 303 -9.50 -4.12 15.76
C SER A 303 -8.26 -3.44 16.31
N VAL A 304 -8.29 -2.10 16.35
CA VAL A 304 -7.18 -1.28 16.86
C VAL A 304 -6.77 -1.68 18.28
N ARG A 305 -7.72 -2.16 19.09
CA ARG A 305 -7.49 -2.65 20.45
C ARG A 305 -6.47 -3.80 20.52
N ASN A 306 -6.38 -4.60 19.46
CA ASN A 306 -5.56 -5.80 19.44
C ASN A 306 -4.19 -5.57 18.81
N LEU A 307 -3.93 -4.38 18.27
CA LEU A 307 -2.64 -4.05 17.67
C LEU A 307 -1.60 -3.81 18.79
N PRO A 308 -0.47 -4.52 18.80
CA PRO A 308 0.49 -4.41 19.89
C PRO A 308 1.19 -3.05 19.94
N GLU A 309 1.44 -2.41 18.78
CA GLU A 309 2.02 -1.07 18.67
C GLU A 309 1.06 -0.02 19.21
N ALA A 310 -0.23 -0.17 18.90
CA ALA A 310 -1.28 0.70 19.41
C ALA A 310 -1.47 0.54 20.92
N GLN A 311 -1.35 -0.68 21.46
CA GLN A 311 -1.38 -0.91 22.90
C GLN A 311 -0.23 -0.19 23.62
N LEU A 312 0.99 -0.29 23.09
CA LEU A 312 2.17 0.34 23.68
C LEU A 312 2.06 1.88 23.63
N ALA A 313 1.75 2.44 22.46
CA ALA A 313 1.57 3.87 22.27
C ALA A 313 0.42 4.44 23.13
N ALA A 314 -0.70 3.71 23.22
CA ALA A 314 -1.83 4.10 24.05
C ALA A 314 -1.49 4.12 25.54
N CYS A 315 -0.76 3.11 26.04
CA CYS A 315 -0.33 3.10 27.45
C CYS A 315 0.59 4.29 27.76
N LEU A 316 1.54 4.58 26.88
CA LEU A 316 2.46 5.71 27.04
C LEU A 316 1.69 7.03 27.13
N ILE A 317 0.75 7.27 26.21
CA ILE A 317 -0.05 8.50 26.20
C ILE A 317 -0.94 8.60 27.45
N VAL A 318 -1.53 7.51 27.92
CA VAL A 318 -2.31 7.52 29.16
C VAL A 318 -1.44 7.87 30.36
N CYS A 319 -0.22 7.32 30.44
CA CYS A 319 0.75 7.68 31.48
C CYS A 319 1.15 9.16 31.39
N VAL A 320 1.40 9.68 30.19
CA VAL A 320 1.66 11.11 29.96
C VAL A 320 0.48 11.95 30.44
N LYS A 321 -0.76 11.59 30.11
CA LYS A 321 -1.95 12.33 30.56
C LYS A 321 -2.17 12.27 32.07
N LEU A 322 -1.80 11.17 32.72
CA LEU A 322 -1.92 11.01 34.18
C LEU A 322 -0.89 11.87 34.94
N MET A 323 0.34 11.90 34.45
CA MET A 323 1.48 12.53 35.13
C MET A 323 1.68 13.99 34.69
N TYR A 324 1.47 14.28 33.40
CA TYR A 324 1.71 15.58 32.76
C TYR A 324 0.47 16.01 31.91
N PRO A 325 -0.65 16.35 32.55
CA PRO A 325 -1.91 16.66 31.85
C PRO A 325 -1.86 17.97 31.04
N PHE A 326 -2.63 18.02 29.94
CA PHE A 326 -2.74 19.16 29.01
C PHE A 326 -3.77 20.23 29.43
N ASP A 327 -4.41 20.06 30.58
CA ASP A 327 -5.67 20.75 30.88
C ASP A 327 -5.53 22.16 31.49
N GLY A 328 -4.31 22.54 31.91
CA GLY A 328 -4.03 23.83 32.55
C GLY A 328 -4.16 23.94 34.10
N PRO A 329 -5.01 23.18 34.84
CA PRO A 329 -5.11 23.37 36.29
C PRO A 329 -3.87 22.83 37.00
N LYS A 330 -3.42 23.56 38.02
CA LYS A 330 -2.29 23.18 38.88
C LYS A 330 -2.70 21.98 39.76
N ARG A 331 -1.88 20.93 39.72
CA ARG A 331 -2.06 19.73 40.55
C ARG A 331 -0.87 19.60 41.49
N TYR A 332 -1.12 19.19 42.73
CA TYR A 332 -0.09 19.16 43.78
C TYR A 332 0.23 17.72 44.19
N PRO A 333 1.46 17.22 43.93
CA PRO A 333 1.90 15.88 44.35
C PRO A 333 2.02 15.80 45.87
N VAL A 334 2.02 14.57 46.41
CA VAL A 334 2.14 14.32 47.86
C VAL A 334 3.61 14.30 48.28
N SER A 335 4.50 13.81 47.43
CA SER A 335 5.94 13.72 47.69
C SER A 335 6.77 14.30 46.55
N SER A 336 7.95 14.85 46.87
CA SER A 336 8.93 15.29 45.87
C SER A 336 9.49 14.14 45.03
N SER A 337 9.36 12.88 45.49
CA SER A 337 9.77 11.70 44.73
C SER A 337 8.74 11.28 43.68
N GLU A 338 7.55 11.90 43.67
CA GLU A 338 6.55 11.62 42.65
C GLU A 338 6.95 12.26 41.32
N PRO A 339 6.79 11.55 40.20
CA PRO A 339 7.18 12.08 38.90
C PRO A 339 6.31 13.27 38.44
N ALA A 340 5.15 13.46 39.07
CA ALA A 340 4.30 14.63 38.89
C ALA A 340 4.84 15.90 39.59
N ALA A 341 5.96 15.80 40.33
CA ALA A 341 6.65 16.94 40.93
C ALA A 341 7.45 17.77 39.91
N ALA A 342 7.74 17.24 38.73
CA ALA A 342 8.26 18.00 37.61
C ALA A 342 7.13 18.34 36.63
N LEU A 343 7.02 19.60 36.21
CA LEU A 343 6.02 20.03 35.22
C LEU A 343 6.68 20.24 33.86
N ILE A 344 6.16 19.56 32.85
CA ILE A 344 6.52 19.78 31.45
C ILE A 344 5.84 21.06 30.95
N ASN A 345 6.63 21.98 30.38
CA ASN A 345 6.08 23.13 29.68
C ASN A 345 5.75 22.74 28.22
N TRP A 346 4.50 22.35 27.99
CA TRP A 346 4.04 21.86 26.69
C TRP A 346 4.20 22.87 25.55
N ASP A 347 4.13 24.18 25.82
CA ASP A 347 4.32 25.21 24.79
C ASP A 347 5.78 25.31 24.33
N ARG A 348 6.72 25.20 25.28
CA ARG A 348 8.17 25.14 24.95
C ARG A 348 8.53 23.81 24.32
N TRP A 349 7.96 22.72 24.80
CA TRP A 349 8.11 21.40 24.17
C TRP A 349 7.71 21.43 22.70
N CYS A 350 6.53 21.99 22.35
CA CYS A 350 6.11 22.13 20.96
C CYS A 350 7.12 22.93 20.12
N LYS A 351 7.70 24.01 20.66
CA LYS A 351 8.71 24.82 19.96
C LYS A 351 9.98 24.02 19.68
N HIS A 352 10.56 23.37 20.68
CA HIS A 352 11.78 22.56 20.53
C HIS A 352 11.60 21.42 19.53
N ILE A 353 10.44 20.76 19.55
CA ILE A 353 10.09 19.72 18.58
C ILE A 353 9.96 20.27 17.15
N VAL A 354 9.32 21.45 16.99
CA VAL A 354 9.20 22.10 15.67
C VAL A 354 10.55 22.53 15.14
N GLU A 355 11.42 23.07 16.00
CA GLU A 355 12.79 23.43 15.67
C GLU A 355 13.61 22.21 15.26
N ARG A 356 13.48 21.08 15.97
CA ARG A 356 14.07 19.80 15.55
C ARG A 356 13.56 19.37 14.18
N GLY A 357 12.26 19.49 13.92
CA GLY A 357 11.68 19.17 12.62
C GLY A 357 12.28 20.02 11.48
N LYS A 358 12.62 21.29 11.76
CA LYS A 358 13.29 22.20 10.81
C LYS A 358 14.81 21.99 10.72
N GLY A 359 15.45 21.49 11.78
CA GLY A 359 16.89 21.18 11.81
C GLY A 359 17.22 19.90 11.03
N ALA A 360 16.42 18.83 11.24
CA ALA A 360 16.54 17.59 10.48
C ALA A 360 16.18 17.76 8.98
N GLN A 361 15.35 18.77 8.68
CA GLN A 361 14.97 19.19 7.33
C GLN A 361 15.52 20.61 7.06
N GLY A 362 16.84 20.74 6.93
CA GLY A 362 17.54 22.03 6.80
C GLY A 362 16.75 23.15 6.09
N SER A 363 16.50 24.24 6.82
CA SER A 363 16.05 25.60 6.45
C SER A 363 14.92 25.80 5.40
N ALA A 364 14.34 24.76 4.81
CA ALA A 364 13.23 24.87 3.88
C ALA A 364 12.30 23.68 4.06
N PRO A 365 10.97 23.88 4.13
CA PRO A 365 10.00 22.80 4.26
C PRO A 365 10.26 21.81 3.13
N THR A 366 10.83 20.67 3.48
CA THR A 366 11.09 19.64 2.48
C THR A 366 9.72 19.09 2.19
N TYR A 367 9.22 19.33 0.98
CA TYR A 367 8.06 18.64 0.47
C TYR A 367 8.37 17.14 0.57
N THR A 368 7.91 16.52 1.65
CA THR A 368 8.02 15.07 1.80
C THR A 368 7.26 14.46 0.64
N ALA A 369 7.68 13.29 0.15
CA ALA A 369 6.99 12.60 -0.93
C ALA A 369 5.47 12.46 -0.65
N GLU A 370 5.05 12.40 0.62
CA GLU A 370 3.65 12.51 1.04
C GLU A 370 2.95 13.80 0.61
N VAL A 371 3.60 14.95 0.84
CA VAL A 371 3.05 16.26 0.48
C VAL A 371 3.04 16.40 -1.03
N ILE A 372 4.10 15.93 -1.70
CA ILE A 372 4.18 15.98 -3.17
C ILE A 372 3.07 15.15 -3.81
N LEU A 373 2.86 13.92 -3.34
CA LEU A 373 1.81 13.04 -3.87
C LEU A 373 0.39 13.51 -3.54
N LYS A 374 0.24 14.41 -2.57
CA LYS A 374 -1.04 15.02 -2.18
C LYS A 374 -1.26 16.41 -2.77
N LEU A 375 -0.28 16.97 -3.49
CA LEU A 375 -0.39 18.28 -4.13
C LEU A 375 -1.61 18.31 -5.06
N GLN A 376 -2.43 19.33 -4.90
CA GLN A 376 -3.50 19.64 -5.84
C GLN A 376 -3.05 20.72 -6.81
N GLU A 377 -3.73 20.82 -7.96
CA GLU A 377 -3.45 21.83 -8.98
C GLU A 377 -3.42 23.27 -8.43
N LYS A 378 -4.23 23.54 -7.39
CA LYS A 378 -4.32 24.84 -6.71
C LYS A 378 -3.07 25.18 -5.90
N ASP A 379 -2.41 24.17 -5.35
CA ASP A 379 -1.27 24.36 -4.45
C ASP A 379 -0.01 24.78 -5.23
N VAL A 380 0.09 24.38 -6.50
CA VAL A 380 1.19 24.74 -7.41
C VAL A 380 1.37 26.25 -7.51
N PHE A 381 0.27 27.01 -7.51
CA PHE A 381 0.30 28.47 -7.59
C PHE A 381 0.84 29.15 -6.32
N THR A 382 0.92 28.43 -5.21
CA THR A 382 1.44 28.94 -3.92
C THR A 382 2.88 28.50 -3.65
N MET A 383 3.45 27.66 -4.53
CA MET A 383 4.82 27.16 -4.37
C MET A 383 5.85 28.22 -4.72
N SER A 384 6.87 28.35 -3.89
CA SER A 384 8.09 29.12 -4.20
C SER A 384 8.95 28.40 -5.25
N SER A 385 9.84 29.13 -5.91
CA SER A 385 10.76 28.58 -6.93
C SER A 385 11.53 27.36 -6.41
N ASN A 386 12.14 27.46 -5.23
CA ASN A 386 12.90 26.36 -4.63
C ASN A 386 12.04 25.11 -4.33
N GLN A 387 10.74 25.30 -4.07
CA GLN A 387 9.83 24.19 -3.83
C GLN A 387 9.44 23.51 -5.15
N LEU A 388 9.32 24.29 -6.22
CA LEU A 388 9.03 23.78 -7.56
C LEU A 388 10.24 23.01 -8.13
N ASP A 389 11.45 23.51 -7.95
CA ASP A 389 12.69 22.82 -8.34
C ASP A 389 12.79 21.45 -7.65
N ARG A 390 12.57 21.39 -6.33
CA ARG A 390 12.54 20.14 -5.57
C ARG A 390 11.45 19.17 -6.03
N TYR A 391 10.30 19.69 -6.45
CA TYR A 391 9.23 18.86 -7.02
C TYR A 391 9.68 18.24 -8.35
N LEU A 392 10.35 19.02 -9.21
CA LEU A 392 10.89 18.54 -10.48
C LEU A 392 12.01 17.52 -10.27
N ASP A 393 12.92 17.73 -9.32
CA ASP A 393 13.96 16.78 -8.94
C ASP A 393 13.35 15.45 -8.47
N TRP A 394 12.38 15.52 -7.54
CA TRP A 394 11.68 14.32 -7.07
C TRP A 394 10.92 13.61 -8.20
N TYR A 395 10.31 14.37 -9.10
CA TYR A 395 9.61 13.81 -10.26
C TYR A 395 10.60 13.16 -11.23
N GLN A 396 11.78 13.71 -11.42
CA GLN A 396 12.84 13.10 -12.21
C GLN A 396 13.24 11.74 -11.63
N ASP A 397 13.66 11.70 -10.36
CA ASP A 397 14.08 10.47 -9.69
C ASP A 397 12.96 9.41 -9.68
N THR A 398 11.74 9.86 -9.37
CA THR A 398 10.60 8.95 -9.17
C THR A 398 9.91 8.59 -10.47
N PHE A 399 9.81 9.46 -11.48
CA PHE A 399 8.98 9.25 -12.69
C PHE A 399 9.73 9.09 -13.99
N VAL A 400 10.96 9.57 -14.11
CA VAL A 400 11.74 9.33 -15.32
C VAL A 400 12.30 7.91 -15.27
N ASP A 401 11.95 7.12 -16.28
CA ASP A 401 12.50 5.77 -16.52
C ASP A 401 13.33 5.88 -17.79
N GLU A 402 14.65 5.74 -17.68
CA GLU A 402 15.57 5.73 -18.83
C GLU A 402 15.20 4.64 -19.86
N PHE A 403 14.50 3.59 -19.41
CA PHE A 403 14.12 2.43 -20.22
C PHE A 403 12.91 2.63 -21.13
N LYS A 404 12.28 3.81 -21.15
CA LYS A 404 11.15 4.09 -22.08
C LYS A 404 11.58 4.45 -23.49
N VAL A 405 12.87 4.38 -23.83
CA VAL A 405 13.24 4.51 -25.23
C VAL A 405 13.02 3.19 -25.95
N GLU A 406 11.90 3.13 -26.65
CA GLU A 406 11.56 2.10 -27.64
C GLU A 406 12.76 1.90 -28.59
N ASP A 407 13.25 0.66 -28.72
CA ASP A 407 14.23 0.32 -29.75
C ASP A 407 13.56 0.34 -31.13
N GLY A 408 13.62 1.50 -31.78
CA GLY A 408 13.07 1.76 -33.11
C GLY A 408 13.54 3.12 -33.64
N ALA A 409 13.32 3.38 -34.94
CA ALA A 409 13.71 4.64 -35.60
C ALA A 409 13.12 5.88 -34.89
N ASP A 410 11.88 5.79 -34.39
CA ASP A 410 11.23 6.84 -33.61
C ASP A 410 11.86 7.02 -32.21
N GLY A 411 12.39 5.96 -31.62
CA GLY A 411 13.09 6.03 -30.34
C GLY A 411 14.41 6.77 -30.45
N ALA A 412 15.14 6.57 -31.54
CA ALA A 412 16.36 7.34 -31.83
C ALA A 412 16.06 8.83 -32.02
N PHE A 413 15.00 9.18 -32.74
CA PHE A 413 14.56 10.57 -32.88
C PHE A 413 14.19 11.19 -31.53
N ARG A 414 13.44 10.47 -30.68
CA ARG A 414 13.09 10.93 -29.32
C ARG A 414 14.33 11.12 -28.43
N ARG A 415 15.32 10.20 -28.48
CA ARG A 415 16.61 10.39 -27.79
C ARG A 415 17.29 11.67 -28.26
N THR A 416 17.43 11.86 -29.58
CA THR A 416 18.08 13.07 -30.11
C THR A 416 17.34 14.35 -29.75
N MET A 417 16.01 14.31 -29.65
CA MET A 417 15.20 15.44 -29.19
C MET A 417 15.41 15.72 -27.70
N CYS A 418 15.47 14.68 -26.86
CA CYS A 418 15.80 14.82 -25.43
C CYS A 418 17.23 15.33 -25.22
N ASP A 419 18.19 14.89 -26.05
CA ASP A 419 19.60 15.33 -25.98
C ASP A 419 19.77 16.81 -26.32
N MET A 420 18.84 17.42 -27.09
CA MET A 420 18.81 18.86 -27.34
C MET A 420 18.43 19.68 -26.09
N PHE A 421 17.83 19.04 -25.08
CA PHE A 421 17.40 19.64 -23.82
C PHE A 421 17.98 18.86 -22.63
N PRO A 422 19.30 18.90 -22.42
CA PRO A 422 19.93 18.17 -21.34
C PRO A 422 19.39 18.64 -19.99
N ILE A 423 19.01 17.69 -19.15
CA ILE A 423 18.70 17.95 -17.76
C ILE A 423 20.03 17.92 -17.01
N ASP A 424 20.39 19.03 -16.36
CA ASP A 424 21.61 19.10 -15.55
C ASP A 424 21.54 18.07 -14.42
N SER A 425 22.14 16.90 -14.66
CA SER A 425 22.18 15.75 -13.74
C SER A 425 23.20 15.92 -12.62
N ASN A 426 23.43 17.16 -12.17
CA ASN A 426 24.32 17.48 -11.06
C ASN A 426 23.70 17.20 -9.67
N SER A 427 22.54 16.57 -9.61
CA SER A 427 21.97 15.99 -8.37
C SER A 427 21.94 14.47 -8.43
N THR A 428 22.92 13.81 -9.05
CA THR A 428 23.20 12.42 -8.69
C THR A 428 23.69 12.41 -7.24
N ALA A 429 22.76 12.08 -6.35
CA ALA A 429 22.99 11.63 -5.00
C ALA A 429 24.14 12.34 -4.28
N GLN A 430 23.81 13.36 -3.48
CA GLN A 430 24.40 13.36 -2.15
C GLN A 430 23.98 12.04 -1.48
N THR A 431 24.69 10.95 -1.77
CA THR A 431 24.89 9.88 -0.81
C THR A 431 25.45 10.54 0.42
N ARG A 432 24.56 11.03 1.29
CA ARG A 432 24.91 11.29 2.67
C ARG A 432 25.54 9.99 3.14
N PRO A 433 26.80 9.99 3.59
CA PRO A 433 27.39 8.79 4.17
C PRO A 433 26.45 8.35 5.30
N ILE A 434 25.84 7.18 5.16
CA ILE A 434 24.78 6.66 6.04
C ILE A 434 25.22 6.66 7.51
N GLN A 435 26.53 6.47 7.75
CA GLN A 435 27.14 6.50 9.08
C GLN A 435 27.16 7.89 9.73
N THR A 436 27.14 8.98 8.95
CA THR A 436 27.06 10.36 9.49
C THR A 436 25.63 10.79 9.78
N ALA A 437 24.62 10.24 9.09
CA ALA A 437 23.23 10.65 9.24
C ALA A 437 22.58 10.12 10.52
N GLU A 438 22.79 8.85 10.86
CA GLU A 438 22.27 8.26 12.11
C GLU A 438 22.92 8.87 13.35
N ALA A 439 24.24 9.09 13.30
CA ALA A 439 24.98 9.78 14.36
C ALA A 439 24.51 11.23 14.52
N SER A 440 24.26 11.96 13.41
CA SER A 440 23.73 13.32 13.48
C SER A 440 22.31 13.37 14.04
N MET A 441 21.44 12.43 13.65
CA MET A 441 20.06 12.34 14.16
C MET A 441 20.05 12.05 15.66
N ASP A 442 20.91 11.15 16.12
CA ASP A 442 20.99 10.81 17.54
C ASP A 442 21.53 11.96 18.40
N ILE A 443 22.48 12.74 17.87
CA ILE A 443 22.98 13.96 18.52
C ILE A 443 21.87 15.01 18.59
N ASP A 444 21.12 15.22 17.51
CA ASP A 444 20.00 16.17 17.46
C ASP A 444 18.86 15.76 18.41
N HIS A 445 18.57 14.46 18.51
CA HIS A 445 17.58 13.93 19.44
C HIS A 445 18.01 14.19 20.88
N MET A 446 19.27 13.91 21.22
CA MET A 446 19.81 14.16 22.55
C MET A 446 19.89 15.66 22.89
N GLY A 447 20.20 16.52 21.92
CA GLY A 447 20.14 17.98 22.08
C GLY A 447 18.73 18.46 22.42
N THR A 448 17.73 17.96 21.69
CA THR A 448 16.31 18.28 21.93
C THR A 448 15.85 17.80 23.31
N VAL A 449 16.19 16.57 23.70
CA VAL A 449 15.88 16.03 25.03
C VAL A 449 16.46 16.90 26.13
N LYS A 450 17.74 17.30 26.01
CA LYS A 450 18.40 18.18 26.98
C LYS A 450 17.70 19.54 27.08
N ALA A 451 17.32 20.14 25.95
CA ALA A 451 16.64 21.43 25.92
C ALA A 451 15.25 21.37 26.59
N VAL A 452 14.47 20.32 26.29
CA VAL A 452 13.14 20.11 26.89
C VAL A 452 13.25 19.87 28.40
N HIS A 453 14.19 19.02 28.83
CA HIS A 453 14.34 18.68 30.26
C HIS A 453 14.89 19.86 31.07
N ALA A 454 15.68 20.75 30.47
CA ALA A 454 16.12 21.99 31.11
C ALA A 454 14.97 22.97 31.40
N ASP A 455 13.87 22.88 30.65
CA ASP A 455 12.68 23.72 30.81
C ASP A 455 11.69 23.20 31.88
N PHE A 456 11.99 22.09 32.55
CA PHE A 456 11.12 21.53 33.58
C PHE A 456 11.05 22.43 34.80
N LYS A 457 9.84 22.61 35.33
CA LYS A 457 9.60 23.42 36.52
C LYS A 457 9.20 22.54 37.69
N PRO A 458 9.80 22.71 38.88
CA PRO A 458 9.35 22.01 40.07
C PRO A 458 7.95 22.50 40.47
N VAL A 459 7.10 21.56 40.87
CA VAL A 459 5.77 21.82 41.41
C VAL A 459 5.85 21.79 42.93
N MET A 460 5.12 22.69 43.59
CA MET A 460 5.00 22.71 45.04
C MET A 460 4.41 21.39 45.55
N VAL A 461 5.10 20.73 46.47
CA VAL A 461 4.61 19.52 47.13
C VAL A 461 3.66 19.94 48.26
N VAL A 462 2.49 19.30 48.33
CA VAL A 462 1.53 19.50 49.42
C VAL A 462 1.34 18.17 50.11
N GLU A 463 1.91 18.02 51.30
CA GLU A 463 1.78 16.80 52.11
C GLU A 463 0.32 16.57 52.52
N GLN A 464 -0.06 15.30 52.77
CA GLN A 464 -1.44 14.93 53.12
C GLN A 464 -1.96 15.63 54.37
N GLU A 465 -1.08 16.03 55.29
CA GLU A 465 -1.46 16.73 56.52
C GLU A 465 -1.87 18.20 56.29
N ASN A 466 -1.43 18.80 55.19
CA ASN A 466 -1.69 20.21 54.84
C ASN A 466 -2.78 20.38 53.75
N GLU A 467 -3.63 19.37 53.59
CA GLU A 467 -4.60 19.29 52.49
C GLU A 467 -5.77 20.29 52.69
N ARG A 468 -5.89 21.26 51.77
CA ARG A 468 -7.11 22.10 51.64
C ARG A 468 -8.15 21.35 50.78
N PRO A 469 -9.47 21.53 51.01
CA PRO A 469 -10.51 20.80 50.29
C PRO A 469 -10.50 21.01 48.76
N ASP A 470 -9.91 22.10 48.28
CA ASP A 470 -9.79 22.43 46.85
C ASP A 470 -8.49 21.90 46.20
N THR A 471 -7.67 21.13 46.91
CA THR A 471 -6.41 20.62 46.36
C THR A 471 -6.65 19.48 45.35
N ILE A 472 -6.27 19.73 44.10
CA ILE A 472 -6.40 18.73 43.03
C ILE A 472 -5.10 17.92 43.00
N ARG A 473 -5.20 16.60 43.21
CA ARG A 473 -4.05 15.69 43.10
C ARG A 473 -3.79 15.29 41.65
N PRO A 474 -2.55 14.87 41.31
CA PRO A 474 -2.26 14.19 40.05
C PRO A 474 -3.25 13.04 39.79
N GLY A 475 -3.73 12.90 38.55
CA GLY A 475 -4.77 11.94 38.18
C GLY A 475 -6.23 12.32 38.53
N HIS A 476 -6.48 13.37 39.32
CA HIS A 476 -7.84 13.88 39.51
C HIS A 476 -8.30 14.70 38.30
N GLN A 477 -9.62 14.68 38.05
CA GLN A 477 -10.27 15.32 36.91
C GLN A 477 -9.66 14.92 35.55
N TYR A 478 -9.46 13.62 35.35
CA TYR A 478 -8.95 13.09 34.09
C TYR A 478 -9.94 13.32 32.94
N LYS A 479 -9.50 14.03 31.88
CA LYS A 479 -10.32 14.28 30.68
C LYS A 479 -10.14 13.20 29.63
N PHE A 480 -11.26 12.74 29.07
CA PHE A 480 -11.30 11.77 27.97
C PHE A 480 -11.46 12.51 26.65
N TYR A 481 -10.62 12.20 25.66
CA TYR A 481 -10.76 12.71 24.30
C TYR A 481 -11.27 11.59 23.41
N LYS A 482 -12.41 11.79 22.74
CA LYS A 482 -13.02 10.78 21.86
C LYS A 482 -12.69 11.01 20.38
N HIS A 483 -12.48 12.27 20.01
CA HIS A 483 -12.26 12.69 18.64
C HIS A 483 -11.07 13.62 18.56
N GLU A 484 -10.41 13.64 17.40
CA GLU A 484 -9.26 14.51 17.13
C GLU A 484 -9.55 15.99 17.41
N LYS A 485 -10.76 16.46 17.07
CA LYS A 485 -11.19 17.86 17.28
C LYS A 485 -11.24 18.31 18.74
N GLN A 486 -11.20 17.37 19.69
CA GLN A 486 -11.24 17.67 21.12
C GLN A 486 -9.85 17.81 21.74
N LEU A 487 -8.79 17.51 20.98
CA LEU A 487 -7.42 17.59 21.45
C LEU A 487 -6.95 19.05 21.47
N PRO A 488 -6.38 19.53 22.59
CA PRO A 488 -5.60 20.76 22.61
C PRO A 488 -4.48 20.73 21.57
N GLU A 489 -4.00 21.88 21.10
CA GLU A 489 -2.94 21.98 20.08
C GLU A 489 -1.67 21.20 20.49
N GLN A 490 -1.25 21.30 21.74
CA GLN A 490 -0.07 20.58 22.25
C GLN A 490 -0.29 19.06 22.27
N ALA A 491 -1.50 18.63 22.65
CA ALA A 491 -1.87 17.22 22.66
C ALA A 491 -1.98 16.67 21.23
N HIS A 492 -2.53 17.44 20.29
CA HIS A 492 -2.62 17.09 18.88
C HIS A 492 -1.22 16.80 18.32
N ARG A 493 -0.24 17.66 18.60
CA ARG A 493 1.14 17.46 18.16
C ARG A 493 1.80 16.23 18.76
N LEU A 494 1.61 15.98 20.06
CA LEU A 494 2.12 14.76 20.71
C LEU A 494 1.52 13.50 20.08
N TYR A 495 0.20 13.50 19.84
CA TYR A 495 -0.49 12.38 19.20
C TYR A 495 0.01 12.19 17.77
N GLU A 496 0.22 13.27 17.01
CA GLU A 496 0.74 13.20 15.63
C GLU A 496 2.12 12.54 15.57
N LEU A 497 3.05 12.95 16.44
CA LEU A 497 4.38 12.37 16.49
C LEU A 497 4.36 10.92 16.96
N THR A 498 3.55 10.62 17.98
CA THR A 498 3.41 9.25 18.48
C THR A 498 2.78 8.35 17.42
N ALA A 499 1.78 8.84 16.68
CA ALA A 499 1.14 8.13 15.59
C ALA A 499 2.11 7.84 14.45
N LYS A 500 2.93 8.83 14.05
CA LYS A 500 3.98 8.64 13.04
C LYS A 500 5.03 7.62 13.50
N SER A 501 5.50 7.74 14.73
CA SER A 501 6.55 6.86 15.29
C SER A 501 6.06 5.43 15.50
N ALA A 502 4.80 5.25 15.90
CA ALA A 502 4.19 3.93 16.09
C ALA A 502 3.64 3.31 14.79
N GLY A 503 3.47 4.10 13.72
CA GLY A 503 2.86 3.65 12.48
C GLY A 503 1.35 3.47 12.57
N LEU A 504 0.64 4.48 13.08
CA LEU A 504 -0.81 4.49 13.23
C LEU A 504 -1.38 5.74 12.56
N SER A 505 -2.64 5.68 12.12
CA SER A 505 -3.37 6.92 11.80
C SER A 505 -3.76 7.66 13.09
N MET A 506 -4.01 8.96 12.99
CA MET A 506 -4.49 9.76 14.13
C MET A 506 -5.76 9.17 14.75
N ASP A 507 -6.72 8.78 13.91
CA ASP A 507 -7.96 8.15 14.35
C ASP A 507 -7.72 6.83 15.08
N MET A 508 -6.81 5.99 14.58
CA MET A 508 -6.44 4.75 15.26
C MET A 508 -5.84 5.02 16.63
N LEU A 509 -4.93 5.98 16.74
CA LEU A 509 -4.28 6.28 18.01
C LEU A 509 -5.28 6.83 19.04
N VAL A 510 -6.16 7.76 18.65
CA VAL A 510 -7.20 8.30 19.53
C VAL A 510 -8.14 7.18 20.03
N LEU A 511 -8.55 6.27 19.14
CA LEU A 511 -9.35 5.12 19.51
C LEU A 511 -8.60 4.16 20.44
N ALA A 512 -7.31 3.90 20.18
CA ALA A 512 -6.47 3.04 21.01
C ALA A 512 -6.34 3.58 22.43
N VAL A 513 -6.07 4.89 22.56
CA VAL A 513 -6.00 5.60 23.84
C VAL A 513 -7.33 5.50 24.58
N PHE A 514 -8.46 5.77 23.90
CA PHE A 514 -9.78 5.65 24.51
C PHE A 514 -10.07 4.23 25.04
N PHE A 515 -9.65 3.18 24.31
CA PHE A 515 -9.79 1.80 24.78
C PHE A 515 -8.92 1.50 26.00
N ALA A 516 -7.67 1.97 26.03
CA ALA A 516 -6.78 1.81 27.18
C ALA A 516 -7.34 2.55 28.42
N GLU A 517 -7.84 3.77 28.25
CA GLU A 517 -8.50 4.56 29.30
C GLU A 517 -9.73 3.85 29.88
N LYS A 518 -10.59 3.31 29.02
CA LYS A 518 -11.74 2.50 29.45
C LYS A 518 -11.33 1.21 30.13
N GLY A 519 -10.24 0.58 29.69
CA GLY A 519 -9.63 -0.57 30.34
C GLY A 519 -9.19 -0.24 31.77
N ALA A 520 -8.48 0.88 31.94
CA ALA A 520 -7.99 1.34 33.23
C ALA A 520 -9.14 1.71 34.17
N GLN A 521 -10.18 2.38 33.67
CA GLN A 521 -11.39 2.70 34.44
C GLN A 521 -12.08 1.42 34.95
N LYS A 522 -12.24 0.40 34.09
CA LYS A 522 -12.81 -0.89 34.49
C LYS A 522 -11.95 -1.61 35.52
N TRP A 523 -10.63 -1.57 35.35
CA TRP A 523 -9.70 -2.15 36.32
C TRP A 523 -9.83 -1.47 37.69
N MET A 524 -9.86 -0.13 37.74
CA MET A 524 -10.06 0.63 38.98
C MET A 524 -11.37 0.27 39.69
N ILE A 525 -12.48 0.17 38.95
CA ILE A 525 -13.78 -0.21 39.53
C ILE A 525 -13.71 -1.63 40.12
N ARG A 526 -13.03 -2.58 39.44
CA ARG A 526 -12.85 -3.93 39.99
C ARG A 526 -12.02 -3.95 41.26
N GLN A 527 -10.96 -3.14 41.35
CA GLN A 527 -10.15 -3.04 42.57
C GLN A 527 -10.95 -2.44 43.73
N ARG A 528 -11.76 -1.40 43.47
CA ARG A 528 -12.66 -0.81 44.47
C ARG A 528 -13.76 -1.74 44.96
N ARG A 529 -14.12 -2.77 44.19
CA ARG A 529 -15.07 -3.82 44.60
C ARG A 529 -14.41 -4.97 45.38
N ARG A 530 -13.07 -5.08 45.31
CA ARG A 530 -12.29 -6.11 46.00
C ARG A 530 -11.77 -5.65 47.36
N ARG A 531 -11.55 -4.34 47.50
CA ARG A 531 -11.45 -3.67 48.80
C ARG A 531 -12.85 -3.50 49.37
#